data_AF-A0A1W1WA32-F1
#
_entry.id   AF-A0A1W1WA32-F1
#
_cell.length_a   1.000
_cell.length_b   1.000
_cell.length_c   1.000
_cell.angle_alpha   90.00
_cell.angle_beta   90.00
_cell.angle_gamma   90.00
#
_symmetry.space_group_name_H-M   'P 1'
#
loop_
_entity.id
_entity.type
_entity.pdbx_description
1 polymer ?
#
loop_
_entity_poly.entity_id
_entity_poly.type
_entity_poly.pdbx_seq_one_letter_code
_entity_poly.pdbx_strand_id
1 'polypeptide(L)'
;MSLVTNYYQSLIDVALFLFFVIGAKVIILFTIHTEKPTVLRSRYLLWLGYGGWWLLSAVLQIFPWAVTTHTHQLIQEMYPAQPSWVIQLFRPIAVTWTTQPVTWNILLVVFQFLMGIMLLTERENIAGWISLLLATLFSFTTWATTEAFGGLFSPRLSIVPGSPGPGLLAAIVGALLLLPNDYWERNHVVFYIRHAMAIMYGLAALAQLRPRFWTSHIAIIFGRSPYSPMAHFVDGFISIAQNNPVVINIILIMFLSILAIITWKNWSSWSILVISAILLLWCWIFGQDLGLLPAMGANLYSAPLWFLLTWISVGDTSRKIKGQRL
;
A
#
# COMPACT_ATOMS: atom_id res chain seq x y z
N MET A 1 28.87 3.16 15.13
CA MET A 1 28.03 3.09 16.36
C MET A 1 27.21 4.37 16.58
N SER A 2 27.75 5.58 16.42
CA SER A 2 27.03 6.84 16.71
C SER A 2 25.72 7.05 15.92
N LEU A 3 25.66 6.71 14.62
CA LEU A 3 24.45 6.95 13.81
C LEU A 3 23.24 6.11 14.27
N VAL A 4 23.47 4.83 14.57
CA VAL A 4 22.42 3.91 15.02
C VAL A 4 21.94 4.30 16.42
N THR A 5 22.85 4.66 17.32
CA THR A 5 22.50 5.15 18.66
C THR A 5 21.70 6.44 18.59
N ASN A 6 22.11 7.40 17.75
CA ASN A 6 21.37 8.65 17.55
C ASN A 6 19.99 8.41 16.93
N TYR A 7 19.87 7.46 15.99
CA TYR A 7 18.59 7.06 15.41
C TYR A 7 17.63 6.54 16.47
N TYR A 8 18.10 5.63 17.35
CA TYR A 8 17.28 5.11 18.44
C TYR A 8 16.90 6.19 19.44
N GLN A 9 17.81 7.10 19.78
CA GLN A 9 17.48 8.20 20.69
C GLN A 9 16.38 9.09 20.11
N SER A 10 16.49 9.50 18.84
CA SER A 10 15.45 10.29 18.20
C SER A 10 14.12 9.54 18.06
N LEU A 11 14.15 8.22 17.83
CA LEU A 11 12.94 7.39 17.87
C LEU A 11 12.31 7.36 19.26
N ILE A 12 13.10 7.31 20.33
CA ILE A 12 12.61 7.38 21.72
C ILE A 12 11.94 8.73 21.98
N ASP A 13 12.58 9.83 21.60
CA ASP A 13 12.03 11.18 21.80
C ASP A 13 10.70 11.35 21.04
N VAL A 14 10.63 10.82 19.82
CA VAL A 14 9.43 10.78 18.99
C VAL A 14 8.35 9.88 19.58
N ALA A 15 8.71 8.71 20.08
CA ALA A 15 7.79 7.79 20.72
C ALA A 15 7.20 8.42 21.98
N LEU A 16 8.00 9.15 22.77
CA LEU A 16 7.54 9.93 23.92
C LEU A 16 6.58 11.04 23.48
N PHE A 17 6.94 11.82 22.45
CA PHE A 17 6.05 12.84 21.90
C PHE A 17 4.71 12.26 21.44
N LEU A 18 4.75 11.18 20.64
CA LEU A 18 3.54 10.47 20.19
C LEU A 18 2.75 9.94 21.38
N PHE A 19 3.40 9.35 22.39
CA PHE A 19 2.75 8.87 23.59
C PHE A 19 1.98 9.98 24.32
N PHE A 20 2.54 11.17 24.45
CA PHE A 20 1.85 12.31 25.07
C PHE A 20 0.73 12.86 24.20
N VAL A 21 0.94 13.03 22.89
CA VAL A 21 -0.10 13.54 21.97
C VAL A 21 -1.26 12.55 21.87
N ILE A 22 -0.96 11.27 21.70
CA ILE A 22 -1.96 10.19 21.64
C ILE A 22 -2.64 10.06 23.00
N GLY A 23 -1.87 10.07 24.10
CA GLY A 23 -2.40 9.96 25.46
C GLY A 23 -3.36 11.10 25.81
N ALA A 24 -2.99 12.36 25.53
CA ALA A 24 -3.86 13.51 25.70
C ALA A 24 -5.13 13.39 24.86
N LYS A 25 -4.99 12.93 23.60
CA LYS A 25 -6.14 12.72 22.72
C LYS A 25 -7.06 11.61 23.20
N VAL A 26 -6.52 10.49 23.67
CA VAL A 26 -7.29 9.38 24.24
C VAL A 26 -8.10 9.88 25.44
N ILE A 27 -7.48 10.67 26.33
CA ILE A 27 -8.18 11.31 27.46
C ILE A 27 -9.33 12.21 26.97
N ILE A 28 -9.09 13.05 25.95
CA ILE A 28 -10.12 13.92 25.36
C ILE A 28 -11.25 13.10 24.75
N LEU A 29 -10.94 12.03 24.01
CA LEU A 29 -11.93 11.14 23.39
C LEU A 29 -12.80 10.40 24.42
N PHE A 30 -12.22 9.98 25.54
CA PHE A 30 -13.00 9.40 26.65
C PHE A 30 -13.86 10.45 27.37
N THR A 31 -13.47 11.73 27.30
CA THR A 31 -14.22 12.82 27.94
C THR A 31 -15.37 13.31 27.06
N ILE A 32 -15.18 13.43 25.74
CA ILE A 32 -16.16 13.99 24.81
C ILE A 32 -16.90 12.88 24.05
N HIS A 33 -18.12 12.60 24.51
CA HIS A 33 -18.99 11.62 23.88
C HIS A 33 -19.69 12.23 22.65
N THR A 34 -19.29 11.82 21.46
CA THR A 34 -20.00 12.15 20.22
C THR A 34 -20.70 10.91 19.67
N GLU A 35 -21.98 11.03 19.31
CA GLU A 35 -22.69 9.96 18.63
C GLU A 35 -22.09 9.76 17.23
N LYS A 36 -21.60 8.55 16.95
CA LYS A 36 -21.01 8.25 15.65
C LYS A 36 -22.11 8.04 14.60
N PRO A 37 -22.00 8.66 13.40
CA PRO A 37 -23.00 8.52 12.36
C PRO A 37 -23.10 7.07 11.88
N THR A 38 -24.31 6.67 11.49
CA THR A 38 -24.58 5.40 10.80
C THR A 38 -23.98 5.44 9.40
N VAL A 39 -23.10 4.49 9.09
CA VAL A 39 -22.45 4.40 7.78
C VAL A 39 -22.63 3.01 7.18
N LEU A 40 -22.54 2.92 5.86
CA LEU A 40 -22.53 1.65 5.17
C LEU A 40 -21.31 0.81 5.57
N ARG A 41 -21.51 -0.50 5.73
CA ARG A 41 -20.45 -1.44 6.11
C ARG A 41 -19.23 -1.36 5.19
N SER A 42 -19.44 -1.27 3.88
CA SER A 42 -18.38 -1.18 2.88
C SER A 42 -17.50 0.06 3.08
N ARG A 43 -18.11 1.24 3.28
CA ARG A 43 -17.39 2.49 3.59
C ARG A 43 -16.64 2.39 4.91
N TYR A 44 -17.28 1.82 5.93
CA TYR A 44 -16.66 1.63 7.24
C TYR A 44 -15.43 0.72 7.18
N LEU A 45 -15.53 -0.43 6.51
CA LEU A 45 -14.41 -1.35 6.31
C LEU A 45 -13.30 -0.69 5.50
N LEU A 46 -13.63 0.12 4.47
CA LEU A 46 -12.63 0.88 3.73
C LEU A 46 -11.87 1.84 4.64
N TRP A 47 -12.60 2.59 5.47
CA TRP A 47 -12.04 3.56 6.39
C TRP A 47 -11.13 2.89 7.43
N LEU A 48 -11.59 1.79 8.04
CA LEU A 48 -10.78 1.02 9.00
C LEU A 48 -9.56 0.39 8.33
N GLY A 49 -9.74 -0.25 7.18
CA GLY A 49 -8.65 -0.86 6.44
C GLY A 49 -7.59 0.16 6.02
N TYR A 50 -8.02 1.35 5.61
CA TYR A 50 -7.12 2.44 5.24
C TYR A 50 -6.35 3.00 6.43
N GLY A 51 -7.03 3.28 7.55
CA GLY A 51 -6.36 3.70 8.79
C GLY A 51 -5.40 2.63 9.33
N GLY A 52 -5.79 1.36 9.28
CA GLY A 52 -4.94 0.23 9.66
C GLY A 52 -3.73 0.07 8.74
N TRP A 53 -3.89 0.30 7.44
CA TRP A 53 -2.80 0.28 6.47
C TRP A 53 -1.74 1.35 6.78
N TRP A 54 -2.17 2.58 7.12
CA TRP A 54 -1.27 3.65 7.55
C TRP A 54 -0.50 3.29 8.82
N LEU A 55 -1.17 2.71 9.83
CA LEU A 55 -0.50 2.29 11.06
C LEU A 55 0.50 1.17 10.85
N LEU A 56 0.11 0.13 10.12
CA LEU A 56 1.00 -0.99 9.82
C LEU A 56 2.19 -0.55 8.97
N SER A 57 1.98 0.37 8.03
CA SER A 57 3.07 1.01 7.29
C SER A 57 4.03 1.74 8.24
N ALA A 58 3.51 2.50 9.21
CA ALA A 58 4.33 3.22 10.18
C ALA A 58 5.20 2.26 11.00
N VAL A 59 4.62 1.15 11.46
CA VAL A 59 5.33 0.09 12.20
C VAL A 59 6.48 -0.50 11.37
N LEU A 60 6.22 -0.83 10.10
CA LEU A 60 7.25 -1.36 9.21
C LEU A 60 8.35 -0.33 8.89
N GLN A 61 8.05 0.97 8.96
CA GLN A 61 8.99 2.05 8.71
C GLN A 61 9.91 2.36 9.91
N ILE A 62 9.56 1.93 11.14
CA ILE A 62 10.39 2.16 12.35
C ILE A 62 11.76 1.50 12.21
N PHE A 63 11.82 0.35 11.55
CA PHE A 63 12.99 -0.50 11.60
C PHE A 63 14.24 0.14 10.97
N PRO A 64 15.44 -0.02 11.57
CA PRO A 64 16.64 0.69 11.13
C PRO A 64 17.03 0.47 9.66
N TRP A 65 16.78 -0.73 9.11
CA TRP A 65 17.14 -1.04 7.72
C TRP A 65 16.41 -0.18 6.69
N ALA A 66 15.25 0.38 7.06
CA ALA A 66 14.51 1.34 6.24
C ALA A 66 15.35 2.61 5.97
N VAL A 67 16.33 2.92 6.84
CA VAL A 67 17.19 4.09 6.76
C VAL A 67 18.63 3.75 6.36
N THR A 68 19.20 2.68 6.94
CA THR A 68 20.66 2.49 6.96
C THR A 68 21.27 1.90 5.70
N THR A 69 20.49 1.17 4.89
CA THR A 69 21.06 0.27 3.88
C THR A 69 20.73 0.69 2.43
N HIS A 70 19.82 1.65 2.22
CA HIS A 70 19.03 1.61 0.99
C HIS A 70 18.85 2.90 0.18
N THR A 71 19.34 4.06 0.57
CA THR A 71 19.09 5.23 -0.29
C THR A 71 19.79 5.09 -1.65
N HIS A 72 21.00 4.54 -1.69
CA HIS A 72 21.68 4.23 -2.95
C HIS A 72 21.11 3.01 -3.68
N GLN A 73 20.69 1.96 -2.97
CA GLN A 73 20.08 0.77 -3.59
C GLN A 73 18.69 1.07 -4.17
N LEU A 74 17.85 1.83 -3.46
CA LEU A 74 16.56 2.29 -3.96
C LEU A 74 16.75 3.12 -5.24
N ILE A 75 17.78 3.98 -5.26
CA ILE A 75 18.16 4.72 -6.45
C ILE A 75 18.60 3.77 -7.58
N GLN A 76 19.47 2.79 -7.30
CA GLN A 76 19.93 1.86 -8.33
C GLN A 76 18.83 0.93 -8.86
N GLU A 77 17.84 0.58 -8.05
CA GLU A 77 16.73 -0.29 -8.47
C GLU A 77 15.61 0.46 -9.18
N MET A 78 15.34 1.71 -8.79
CA MET A 78 14.25 2.50 -9.37
C MET A 78 14.68 3.28 -10.62
N TYR A 79 15.94 3.69 -10.76
CA TYR A 79 16.37 4.68 -11.76
C TYR A 79 16.68 4.14 -13.17
N PRO A 80 17.47 3.06 -13.35
CA PRO A 80 18.11 2.79 -14.65
C PRO A 80 17.13 2.47 -15.79
N ALA A 81 15.88 2.20 -15.44
CA ALA A 81 14.87 1.67 -16.34
C ALA A 81 13.70 2.64 -16.57
N GLN A 82 13.75 3.85 -16.00
CA GLN A 82 12.69 4.85 -16.12
C GLN A 82 12.98 5.88 -17.22
N PRO A 83 11.95 6.47 -17.84
CA PRO A 83 12.13 7.60 -18.75
C PRO A 83 12.84 8.78 -18.08
N SER A 84 13.66 9.51 -18.85
CA SER A 84 14.44 10.65 -18.35
C SER A 84 13.61 11.74 -17.67
N TRP A 85 12.41 12.00 -18.18
CA TRP A 85 11.48 12.98 -17.59
C TRP A 85 10.97 12.55 -16.21
N VAL A 86 10.76 11.25 -15.99
CA VAL A 86 10.41 10.70 -14.66
C VAL A 86 11.57 10.96 -13.72
N ILE A 87 12.79 10.60 -14.15
CA ILE A 87 14.02 10.81 -13.38
C ILE A 87 14.18 12.27 -12.94
N GLN A 88 13.94 13.22 -13.84
CA GLN A 88 14.03 14.65 -13.51
C GLN A 88 13.01 15.09 -12.46
N LEU A 89 11.79 14.56 -12.48
CA LEU A 89 10.73 14.90 -11.52
C LEU A 89 11.11 14.51 -10.08
N PHE A 90 11.66 13.32 -9.88
CA PHE A 90 11.88 12.79 -8.54
C PHE A 90 13.32 12.96 -8.02
N ARG A 91 14.30 13.24 -8.89
CA ARG A 91 15.71 13.47 -8.49
C ARG A 91 15.87 14.49 -7.35
N PRO A 92 15.19 15.65 -7.33
CA PRO A 92 15.32 16.60 -6.23
C PRO A 92 14.92 15.99 -4.88
N ILE A 93 13.81 15.25 -4.87
CA ILE A 93 13.28 14.60 -3.66
C ILE A 93 14.24 13.52 -3.18
N ALA A 94 14.77 12.71 -4.10
CA ALA A 94 15.76 11.70 -3.74
C ALA A 94 17.03 12.31 -3.15
N VAL A 95 17.54 13.42 -3.72
CA VAL A 95 18.70 14.14 -3.17
C VAL A 95 18.39 14.65 -1.76
N THR A 96 17.26 15.33 -1.58
CA THR A 96 16.81 15.82 -0.26
C THR A 96 16.64 14.68 0.75
N TRP A 97 16.14 13.53 0.32
CA TRP A 97 16.01 12.35 1.18
C TRP A 97 17.38 11.79 1.58
N THR A 98 18.30 11.67 0.61
CA THR A 98 19.65 11.12 0.84
C THR A 98 20.52 11.98 1.75
N THR A 99 20.25 13.28 1.87
CA THR A 99 21.06 14.19 2.70
C THR A 99 20.74 14.05 4.19
N GLN A 100 19.49 13.71 4.53
CA GLN A 100 19.03 13.54 5.92
C GLN A 100 18.08 12.34 6.08
N PRO A 101 18.52 11.11 5.72
CA PRO A 101 17.62 9.95 5.61
C PRO A 101 16.98 9.58 6.95
N VAL A 102 17.71 9.74 8.06
CA VAL A 102 17.20 9.52 9.42
C VAL A 102 16.05 10.47 9.74
N THR A 103 16.25 11.77 9.54
CA THR A 103 15.26 12.81 9.83
C THR A 103 13.97 12.57 9.04
N TRP A 104 14.10 12.33 7.73
CA TRP A 104 12.94 12.09 6.87
C TRP A 104 12.19 10.81 7.21
N ASN A 105 12.90 9.73 7.55
CA ASN A 105 12.27 8.49 7.98
C ASN A 105 11.44 8.68 9.26
N ILE A 106 12.02 9.37 10.26
CA ILE A 106 11.32 9.66 11.51
C ILE A 106 10.06 10.49 11.24
N LEU A 107 10.16 11.55 10.43
CA LEU A 107 9.01 12.38 10.07
C LEU A 107 7.92 11.56 9.35
N LEU A 108 8.30 10.63 8.46
CA LEU A 108 7.34 9.72 7.82
C LEU A 108 6.69 8.77 8.81
N VAL A 109 7.45 8.16 9.73
CA VAL A 109 6.91 7.29 10.78
C VAL A 109 5.86 8.05 11.59
N VAL A 110 6.20 9.26 12.05
CA VAL A 110 5.28 10.13 12.82
C VAL A 110 4.03 10.46 12.01
N PHE A 111 4.21 10.90 10.76
CA PHE A 111 3.09 11.22 9.88
C PHE A 111 2.17 10.02 9.68
N GLN A 112 2.73 8.85 9.39
CA GLN A 112 1.97 7.62 9.15
C GLN A 112 1.20 7.17 10.41
N PHE A 113 1.83 7.24 11.60
CA PHE A 113 1.16 6.96 12.87
C PHE A 113 0.00 7.93 13.11
N LEU A 114 0.25 9.23 12.97
CA LEU A 114 -0.78 10.25 13.19
C LEU A 114 -1.95 10.06 12.24
N MET A 115 -1.70 9.85 10.94
CA MET A 115 -2.77 9.60 9.97
C MET A 115 -3.55 8.33 10.30
N GLY A 116 -2.86 7.24 10.63
CA GLY A 116 -3.51 5.97 10.98
C GLY A 116 -4.38 6.09 12.24
N ILE A 117 -3.86 6.69 13.32
CA ILE A 117 -4.63 6.92 14.55
C ILE A 117 -5.81 7.86 14.29
N MET A 118 -5.57 8.99 13.62
CA MET A 118 -6.63 9.96 13.34
C MET A 118 -7.75 9.34 12.50
N LEU A 119 -7.42 8.58 11.46
CA LEU A 119 -8.42 7.87 10.66
C LEU A 119 -9.18 6.84 11.53
N LEU A 120 -8.51 6.05 12.36
CA LEU A 120 -9.20 5.03 13.16
C LEU A 120 -10.08 5.61 14.28
N THR A 121 -9.72 6.78 14.80
CA THR A 121 -10.42 7.40 15.95
C THR A 121 -11.44 8.47 15.55
N GLU A 122 -11.12 9.30 14.56
CA GLU A 122 -11.89 10.50 14.18
C GLU A 122 -12.76 10.26 12.94
N ARG A 123 -13.62 9.25 12.97
CA ARG A 123 -14.43 8.92 11.79
C ARG A 123 -15.52 9.99 11.53
N GLU A 124 -15.65 10.43 10.28
CA GLU A 124 -16.71 11.36 9.81
C GLU A 124 -16.78 12.74 10.50
N ASN A 125 -15.75 13.17 11.21
CA ASN A 125 -15.67 14.54 11.74
C ASN A 125 -14.63 15.37 10.98
N ILE A 126 -14.51 16.65 11.32
CA ILE A 126 -13.59 17.59 10.65
C ILE A 126 -12.14 17.10 10.73
N ALA A 127 -11.72 16.58 11.89
CA ALA A 127 -10.36 16.11 12.11
C ALA A 127 -10.04 14.85 11.26
N GLY A 128 -10.99 13.92 11.15
CA GLY A 128 -10.93 12.78 10.25
C GLY A 128 -10.87 13.18 8.78
N TRP A 129 -11.70 14.15 8.40
CA TRP A 129 -11.73 14.69 7.04
C TRP A 129 -10.41 15.37 6.64
N ILE A 130 -9.84 16.20 7.52
CA ILE A 130 -8.52 16.81 7.31
C ILE A 130 -7.45 15.71 7.19
N SER A 131 -7.47 14.72 8.07
CA SER A 131 -6.51 13.61 8.05
C SER A 131 -6.64 12.78 6.77
N LEU A 132 -7.87 12.54 6.31
CA LEU A 132 -8.14 11.85 5.06
C LEU A 132 -7.64 12.63 3.85
N LEU A 133 -7.85 13.94 3.81
CA LEU A 133 -7.35 14.82 2.75
C LEU A 133 -5.83 14.83 2.72
N LEU A 134 -5.17 15.01 3.88
CA LEU A 134 -3.71 15.00 3.99
C LEU A 134 -3.12 13.65 3.57
N ALA A 135 -3.69 12.54 4.04
CA ALA A 135 -3.28 11.19 3.64
C ALA A 135 -3.43 11.00 2.12
N THR A 136 -4.54 11.46 1.53
CA THR A 136 -4.79 11.36 0.08
C THR A 136 -3.76 12.15 -0.73
N LEU A 137 -3.52 13.41 -0.37
CA LEU A 137 -2.56 14.28 -1.06
C LEU A 137 -1.13 13.75 -0.92
N PHE A 138 -0.77 13.28 0.27
CA PHE A 138 0.53 12.67 0.50
C PHE A 138 0.73 11.40 -0.34
N SER A 139 -0.26 10.49 -0.35
CA SER A 139 -0.20 9.26 -1.13
C SER A 139 -0.08 9.53 -2.63
N PHE A 140 -0.84 10.49 -3.16
CA PHE A 140 -0.76 10.87 -4.57
C PHE A 140 0.62 11.47 -4.92
N THR A 141 1.14 12.35 -4.06
CA THR A 141 2.46 12.97 -4.25
C THR A 141 3.57 11.93 -4.21
N THR A 142 3.52 11.01 -3.23
CA THR A 142 4.46 9.88 -3.09
C THR A 142 4.43 9.00 -4.34
N TRP A 143 3.24 8.65 -4.83
CA TRP A 143 3.10 7.88 -6.06
C TRP A 143 3.78 8.55 -7.27
N ALA A 144 3.47 9.82 -7.50
CA ALA A 144 3.99 10.55 -8.66
C ALA A 144 5.51 10.77 -8.58
N THR A 145 6.05 10.86 -7.37
CA THR A 145 7.45 11.22 -7.15
C THR A 145 8.29 10.04 -6.72
N THR A 146 8.22 9.63 -5.46
CA THR A 146 9.12 8.65 -4.84
C THR A 146 8.89 7.22 -5.32
N GLU A 147 7.68 6.89 -5.77
CA GLU A 147 7.39 5.58 -6.39
C GLU A 147 7.58 5.59 -7.92
N ALA A 148 7.98 6.72 -8.51
CA ALA A 148 8.16 6.89 -9.95
C ALA A 148 6.93 6.40 -10.76
N PHE A 149 5.75 6.92 -10.39
CA PHE A 149 4.45 6.47 -10.91
C PHE A 149 4.19 4.98 -10.67
N GLY A 150 4.66 4.45 -9.54
CA GLY A 150 4.55 3.04 -9.16
C GLY A 150 5.11 2.06 -10.18
N GLY A 151 6.14 2.49 -10.93
CA GLY A 151 6.78 1.66 -11.95
C GLY A 151 5.94 1.44 -13.20
N LEU A 152 4.91 2.27 -13.47
CA LEU A 152 4.08 2.16 -14.67
C LEU A 152 4.88 2.20 -15.99
N PHE A 153 5.97 2.96 -16.01
CA PHE A 153 6.87 3.06 -17.16
C PHE A 153 8.07 2.12 -17.09
N SER A 154 8.17 1.34 -16.00
CA SER A 154 9.29 0.44 -15.78
C SER A 154 9.18 -0.81 -16.66
N PRO A 155 10.33 -1.33 -17.11
CA PRO A 155 10.48 -2.72 -17.51
C PRO A 155 9.90 -3.74 -16.52
N ARG A 156 9.89 -3.42 -15.23
CA ARG A 156 9.36 -4.31 -14.19
C ARG A 156 7.84 -4.24 -14.00
N LEU A 157 7.10 -3.45 -14.81
CA LEU A 157 5.65 -3.28 -14.66
C LEU A 157 4.95 -4.64 -14.57
N SER A 158 4.46 -4.91 -13.36
CA SER A 158 3.73 -6.11 -12.98
C SER A 158 3.07 -5.82 -11.62
N ILE A 159 2.00 -6.54 -11.31
CA ILE A 159 1.36 -6.44 -9.97
C ILE A 159 2.28 -6.99 -8.86
N VAL A 160 3.20 -7.90 -9.21
CA VAL A 160 4.08 -8.59 -8.26
C VAL A 160 4.94 -7.61 -7.45
N PRO A 161 5.76 -6.72 -8.05
CA PRO A 161 6.50 -5.69 -7.32
C PRO A 161 5.60 -4.56 -6.82
N GLY A 162 4.31 -4.59 -7.16
CA GLY A 162 3.30 -3.71 -6.60
C GLY A 162 2.76 -2.60 -7.50
N SER A 163 3.02 -2.61 -8.81
CA SER A 163 2.41 -1.63 -9.73
C SER A 163 0.86 -1.69 -9.67
N PRO A 164 0.15 -0.55 -9.77
CA PRO A 164 0.60 0.80 -10.12
C PRO A 164 1.16 1.61 -8.93
N GLY A 165 1.54 0.94 -7.84
CA GLY A 165 2.14 1.54 -6.65
C GLY A 165 1.15 1.68 -5.49
N PRO A 166 1.61 1.52 -4.23
CA PRO A 166 0.77 1.75 -3.06
C PRO A 166 0.24 3.18 -2.98
N GLY A 167 1.03 4.19 -3.36
CA GLY A 167 0.61 5.59 -3.26
C GLY A 167 -0.63 5.90 -4.12
N LEU A 168 -0.72 5.37 -5.35
CA LEU A 168 -1.90 5.60 -6.20
C LEU A 168 -3.13 4.94 -5.60
N LEU A 169 -3.00 3.69 -5.15
CA LEU A 169 -4.13 2.96 -4.55
C LEU A 169 -4.59 3.63 -3.26
N ALA A 170 -3.65 4.08 -2.42
CA ALA A 170 -3.95 4.80 -1.20
C ALA A 170 -4.66 6.13 -1.49
N ALA A 171 -4.20 6.87 -2.51
CA ALA A 171 -4.86 8.08 -2.97
C ALA A 171 -6.27 7.80 -3.51
N ILE A 172 -6.47 6.72 -4.28
CA ILE A 172 -7.80 6.30 -4.76
C ILE A 172 -8.71 5.96 -3.58
N VAL A 173 -8.23 5.17 -2.61
CA VAL A 173 -8.97 4.82 -1.40
C VAL A 173 -9.37 6.08 -0.63
N GLY A 174 -8.43 7.01 -0.45
CA GLY A 174 -8.67 8.30 0.19
C GLY A 174 -9.73 9.13 -0.55
N ALA A 175 -9.61 9.26 -1.87
CA ALA A 175 -10.57 9.95 -2.72
C ALA A 175 -11.98 9.33 -2.66
N LEU A 176 -12.07 8.00 -2.65
CA LEU A 176 -13.35 7.28 -2.51
C LEU A 176 -14.01 7.58 -1.15
N LEU A 177 -13.23 7.64 -0.08
CA LEU A 177 -13.72 7.96 1.26
C LEU A 177 -14.13 9.44 1.40
N LEU A 178 -13.53 10.35 0.61
CA LEU A 178 -13.94 11.75 0.51
C LEU A 178 -15.28 11.92 -0.25
N LEU A 179 -15.80 10.88 -0.91
CA LEU A 179 -17.12 10.98 -1.53
C LEU A 179 -18.23 11.13 -0.48
N PRO A 180 -19.27 11.95 -0.75
CA PRO A 180 -20.42 12.07 0.14
C PRO A 180 -21.12 10.72 0.38
N ASN A 181 -21.76 10.57 1.54
CA ASN A 181 -22.48 9.33 1.92
C ASN A 181 -23.51 8.90 0.86
N ASP A 182 -24.21 9.86 0.24
CA ASP A 182 -25.24 9.59 -0.76
C ASP A 182 -24.72 8.78 -1.95
N TYR A 183 -23.46 8.96 -2.35
CA TYR A 183 -22.84 8.18 -3.43
C TYR A 183 -22.64 6.73 -3.05
N TRP A 184 -22.30 6.48 -1.78
CA TRP A 184 -22.16 5.14 -1.23
C TRP A 184 -23.52 4.46 -1.10
N GLU A 185 -24.55 5.19 -0.66
CA GLU A 185 -25.92 4.66 -0.47
C GLU A 185 -26.57 4.20 -1.78
N ARG A 186 -26.26 4.84 -2.91
CA ARG A 186 -26.79 4.48 -4.23
C ARG A 186 -26.13 3.23 -4.86
N ASN A 187 -25.28 2.51 -4.14
CA ASN A 187 -24.53 1.33 -4.62
C ASN A 187 -23.60 1.54 -5.83
N HIS A 188 -23.56 2.74 -6.41
CA HIS A 188 -22.72 3.05 -7.57
C HIS A 188 -21.23 2.89 -7.27
N VAL A 189 -20.77 3.32 -6.09
CA VAL A 189 -19.35 3.28 -5.72
C VAL A 189 -18.82 1.84 -5.73
N VAL A 190 -19.51 0.91 -5.08
CA VAL A 190 -19.07 -0.49 -5.00
C VAL A 190 -19.12 -1.16 -6.38
N PHE A 191 -20.14 -0.85 -7.17
CA PHE A 191 -20.21 -1.29 -8.56
C PHE A 191 -19.00 -0.81 -9.37
N TYR A 192 -18.63 0.48 -9.30
CA TYR A 192 -17.49 1.02 -10.03
C TYR A 192 -16.15 0.48 -9.52
N ILE A 193 -15.98 0.33 -8.20
CA ILE A 193 -14.78 -0.30 -7.63
C ILE A 193 -14.63 -1.71 -8.20
N ARG A 194 -15.69 -2.52 -8.23
CA ARG A 194 -15.63 -3.89 -8.77
C ARG A 194 -15.18 -3.92 -10.23
N HIS A 195 -15.74 -3.05 -11.09
CA HIS A 195 -15.34 -2.99 -12.50
C HIS A 195 -13.91 -2.47 -12.66
N ALA A 196 -13.51 -1.47 -11.87
CA ALA A 196 -12.14 -0.98 -11.85
C ALA A 196 -11.17 -2.09 -11.46
N MET A 197 -11.45 -2.87 -10.41
CA MET A 197 -10.61 -4.00 -9.99
C MET A 197 -10.54 -5.08 -11.07
N ALA A 198 -11.66 -5.43 -11.71
CA ALA A 198 -11.67 -6.38 -12.81
C ALA A 198 -10.82 -5.91 -14.00
N ILE A 199 -10.92 -4.63 -14.38
CA ILE A 199 -10.10 -4.02 -15.42
C ILE A 199 -8.62 -4.05 -15.00
N MET A 200 -8.31 -3.67 -13.77
CA MET A 200 -6.93 -3.66 -13.26
C MET A 200 -6.31 -5.07 -13.25
N TYR A 201 -7.06 -6.11 -12.88
CA TYR A 201 -6.60 -7.50 -13.01
C TYR A 201 -6.38 -7.90 -14.47
N GLY A 202 -7.27 -7.50 -15.38
CA GLY A 202 -7.11 -7.74 -16.82
C GLY A 202 -5.88 -7.04 -17.40
N LEU A 203 -5.66 -5.77 -17.06
CA LEU A 203 -4.46 -5.02 -17.45
C LEU A 203 -3.19 -5.63 -16.87
N ALA A 204 -3.23 -6.12 -15.63
CA ALA A 204 -2.11 -6.84 -15.02
C ALA A 204 -1.82 -8.16 -15.76
N ALA A 205 -2.85 -8.91 -16.19
CA ALA A 205 -2.67 -10.11 -17.01
C ALA A 205 -2.02 -9.78 -18.36
N LEU A 206 -2.48 -8.70 -19.03
CA LEU A 206 -1.89 -8.23 -20.28
C LEU A 206 -0.44 -7.76 -20.10
N ALA A 207 -0.11 -7.11 -18.98
CA ALA A 207 1.27 -6.73 -18.66
C ALA A 207 2.21 -7.95 -18.56
N GLN A 208 1.69 -9.09 -18.08
CA GLN A 208 2.47 -10.33 -18.00
C GLN A 208 2.74 -10.99 -19.36
N LEU A 209 2.06 -10.59 -20.44
CA LEU A 209 2.32 -11.12 -21.79
C LEU A 209 3.64 -10.61 -22.41
N ARG A 210 4.31 -9.64 -21.79
CA ARG A 210 5.54 -9.03 -22.32
C ARG A 210 6.65 -10.08 -22.53
N PRO A 211 7.36 -10.07 -23.68
CA PRO A 211 8.33 -11.11 -24.05
C PRO A 211 9.37 -11.47 -22.96
N ARG A 212 9.87 -10.48 -22.21
CA ARG A 212 10.85 -10.69 -21.14
C ARG A 212 10.39 -11.64 -20.04
N PHE A 213 9.10 -11.69 -19.72
CA PHE A 213 8.57 -12.51 -18.62
C PHE A 213 8.45 -13.99 -19.00
N TRP A 214 8.69 -14.33 -20.27
CA TRP A 214 8.78 -15.71 -20.75
C TRP A 214 10.21 -16.28 -20.66
N THR A 215 11.17 -15.48 -20.17
CA THR A 215 12.57 -15.86 -19.99
C THR A 215 12.95 -15.77 -18.51
N SER A 216 14.17 -16.17 -18.14
CA SER A 216 14.70 -16.03 -16.78
C SER A 216 14.64 -14.60 -16.23
N HIS A 217 14.48 -13.59 -17.09
CA HIS A 217 14.24 -12.21 -16.69
C HIS A 217 12.94 -11.99 -15.91
N ILE A 218 11.99 -12.94 -15.87
CA ILE A 218 10.83 -12.85 -14.96
C ILE A 218 11.26 -12.65 -13.51
N ALA A 219 12.43 -13.18 -13.13
CA ALA A 219 13.01 -13.02 -11.80
C ALA A 219 13.12 -11.57 -11.34
N ILE A 220 13.18 -10.62 -12.27
CA ILE A 220 13.25 -9.20 -11.96
C ILE A 220 11.99 -8.68 -11.25
N ILE A 221 10.84 -9.35 -11.31
CA ILE A 221 9.61 -8.84 -10.69
C ILE A 221 9.49 -9.17 -9.19
N PHE A 222 10.41 -9.99 -8.66
CA PHE A 222 10.45 -10.36 -7.24
C PHE A 222 11.26 -9.36 -6.41
N GLY A 223 10.90 -9.23 -5.14
CA GLY A 223 11.62 -8.40 -4.17
C GLY A 223 12.91 -9.07 -3.72
N ARG A 224 13.96 -8.30 -3.42
CA ARG A 224 15.14 -8.83 -2.75
C ARG A 224 15.14 -8.36 -1.31
N SER A 225 14.92 -9.30 -0.39
CA SER A 225 14.74 -8.96 1.01
C SER A 225 16.05 -8.47 1.64
N PRO A 226 16.04 -7.37 2.41
CA PRO A 226 17.16 -7.00 3.25
C PRO A 226 17.22 -7.84 4.54
N TYR A 227 16.18 -8.62 4.85
CA TYR A 227 16.08 -9.41 6.07
C TYR A 227 16.46 -10.87 5.81
N SER A 228 17.61 -11.31 6.33
CA SER A 228 18.25 -12.59 5.97
C SER A 228 17.32 -13.82 5.95
N PRO A 229 16.46 -14.07 6.97
CA PRO A 229 15.54 -15.21 6.93
C PRO A 229 14.57 -15.16 5.74
N MET A 230 14.04 -13.97 5.45
CA MET A 230 13.13 -13.77 4.33
C MET A 230 13.88 -13.77 2.99
N ALA A 231 15.11 -13.27 2.95
CA ALA A 231 15.97 -13.31 1.78
C ALA A 231 16.17 -14.74 1.27
N HIS A 232 16.53 -15.69 2.14
CA HIS A 232 16.67 -17.09 1.72
C HIS A 232 15.39 -17.68 1.13
N PHE A 233 14.23 -17.33 1.70
CA PHE A 233 12.95 -17.80 1.22
C PHE A 233 12.59 -17.22 -0.16
N VAL A 234 12.78 -15.91 -0.34
CA VAL A 234 12.50 -15.22 -1.60
C VAL A 234 13.52 -15.60 -2.68
N ASP A 235 14.80 -15.72 -2.34
CA ASP A 235 15.86 -16.13 -3.26
C ASP A 235 15.66 -17.56 -3.77
N GLY A 236 15.18 -18.47 -2.92
CA GLY A 236 14.76 -19.81 -3.34
C GLY A 236 13.68 -19.76 -4.41
N PHE A 237 12.69 -18.87 -4.23
CA PHE A 237 11.64 -18.68 -5.24
C PHE A 237 12.13 -18.00 -6.51
N ILE A 238 13.04 -17.02 -6.39
CA ILE A 238 13.71 -16.39 -7.53
C ILE A 238 14.41 -17.46 -8.38
N SER A 239 15.14 -18.38 -7.75
CA SER A 239 15.80 -19.50 -8.45
C SER A 239 14.79 -20.39 -9.18
N ILE A 240 13.65 -20.72 -8.55
CA ILE A 240 12.57 -21.48 -9.21
C ILE A 240 12.05 -20.72 -10.44
N ALA A 241 11.83 -19.41 -10.32
CA ALA A 241 11.32 -18.58 -11.40
C ALA A 241 12.31 -18.40 -12.56
N GLN A 242 13.61 -18.34 -12.27
CA GLN A 242 14.65 -18.31 -13.29
C GLN A 242 14.72 -19.60 -14.09
N ASN A 243 14.52 -20.74 -13.42
CA ASN A 243 14.58 -22.07 -14.04
C ASN A 243 13.26 -22.48 -14.73
N ASN A 244 12.13 -21.92 -14.30
CA ASN A 244 10.80 -22.25 -14.82
C ASN A 244 9.99 -21.01 -15.24
N PRO A 245 10.55 -20.09 -16.06
CA PRO A 245 9.94 -18.78 -16.28
C PRO A 245 8.58 -18.87 -16.96
N VAL A 246 8.45 -19.76 -17.95
CA VAL A 246 7.20 -19.99 -18.69
C VAL A 246 6.09 -20.46 -17.76
N VAL A 247 6.38 -21.42 -16.86
CA VAL A 247 5.40 -21.97 -15.92
C VAL A 247 4.91 -20.89 -14.95
N ILE A 248 5.83 -20.14 -14.35
CA ILE A 248 5.47 -19.07 -13.42
C ILE A 248 4.64 -17.97 -14.11
N ASN A 249 5.02 -17.58 -15.33
CA ASN A 249 4.28 -16.57 -16.06
C ASN A 249 2.86 -17.02 -16.46
N ILE A 250 2.71 -18.28 -16.92
CA ILE A 250 1.40 -18.86 -17.25
C ILE A 250 0.50 -18.88 -16.01
N ILE A 251 1.03 -19.29 -14.86
CA ILE A 251 0.28 -19.30 -13.59
C ILE A 251 -0.19 -17.88 -13.27
N LEU A 252 0.68 -16.87 -13.34
CA LEU A 252 0.31 -15.48 -13.06
C LEU A 252 -0.77 -14.96 -14.03
N ILE A 253 -0.61 -15.18 -15.32
CA ILE A 253 -1.61 -14.79 -16.34
C ILE A 253 -2.95 -15.47 -16.06
N MET A 254 -2.93 -16.76 -15.71
CA MET A 254 -4.14 -17.53 -15.41
C MET A 254 -4.86 -16.99 -14.18
N PHE A 255 -4.17 -16.81 -13.05
CA PHE A 255 -4.75 -16.24 -11.83
C PHE A 255 -5.35 -14.85 -12.08
N LEU A 256 -4.63 -13.98 -12.78
CA LEU A 256 -5.08 -12.62 -13.08
C LEU A 256 -6.27 -12.60 -14.05
N SER A 257 -6.27 -13.45 -15.07
CA SER A 257 -7.36 -13.56 -16.04
C SER A 257 -8.62 -14.13 -15.40
N ILE A 258 -8.48 -15.16 -14.57
CA ILE A 258 -9.59 -15.72 -13.80
C ILE A 258 -10.16 -14.63 -12.89
N LEU A 259 -9.32 -13.95 -12.10
CA LEU A 259 -9.75 -12.86 -11.23
C LEU A 259 -10.47 -11.75 -11.99
N ALA A 260 -9.96 -11.32 -13.14
CA ALA A 260 -10.61 -10.33 -13.99
C ALA A 260 -12.02 -10.78 -14.38
N ILE A 261 -12.18 -12.00 -14.89
CA ILE A 261 -13.46 -12.55 -15.35
C ILE A 261 -14.45 -12.71 -14.20
N ILE A 262 -14.03 -13.36 -13.10
CA ILE A 262 -14.94 -13.64 -11.98
C ILE A 262 -15.37 -12.36 -11.26
N THR A 263 -14.47 -11.36 -11.17
CA THR A 263 -14.77 -10.06 -10.57
C THR A 263 -15.72 -9.26 -11.49
N TRP A 264 -15.48 -9.28 -12.81
CA TRP A 264 -16.35 -8.63 -13.79
C TRP A 264 -17.78 -9.21 -13.78
N LYS A 265 -17.89 -10.54 -13.80
CA LYS A 265 -19.17 -11.24 -13.81
C LYS A 265 -19.83 -11.33 -12.44
N ASN A 266 -19.12 -10.95 -11.37
CA ASN A 266 -19.57 -11.06 -9.98
C ASN A 266 -20.09 -12.47 -9.64
N TRP A 267 -19.37 -13.52 -10.06
CA TRP A 267 -19.85 -14.91 -9.96
C TRP A 267 -20.05 -15.39 -8.53
N SER A 268 -19.05 -15.23 -7.67
CA SER A 268 -19.10 -15.65 -6.27
C SER A 268 -18.16 -14.77 -5.44
N SER A 269 -18.71 -14.04 -4.46
CA SER A 269 -17.92 -13.18 -3.57
C SER A 269 -16.84 -13.99 -2.84
N TRP A 270 -17.15 -15.21 -2.41
CA TRP A 270 -16.18 -16.07 -1.71
C TRP A 270 -15.03 -16.48 -2.63
N SER A 271 -15.33 -16.89 -3.87
CA SER A 271 -14.29 -17.27 -4.83
C SER A 271 -13.38 -16.08 -5.20
N ILE A 272 -13.96 -14.89 -5.39
CA ILE A 272 -13.21 -13.65 -5.63
C ILE A 272 -12.27 -13.38 -4.46
N LEU A 273 -12.77 -13.45 -3.22
CA LEU A 273 -11.97 -13.20 -2.01
C LEU A 273 -10.84 -14.22 -1.83
N VAL A 274 -11.13 -15.52 -1.97
CA VAL A 274 -10.12 -16.56 -1.74
C VAL A 274 -9.03 -16.51 -2.80
N ILE A 275 -9.40 -16.42 -4.08
CA ILE A 275 -8.41 -16.39 -5.17
C ILE A 275 -7.58 -15.11 -5.10
N SER A 276 -8.19 -13.96 -4.80
CA SER A 276 -7.45 -12.69 -4.65
C SER A 276 -6.56 -12.72 -3.41
N ALA A 277 -7.03 -13.28 -2.28
CA ALA A 277 -6.20 -13.43 -1.08
C ALA A 277 -4.96 -14.29 -1.37
N ILE A 278 -5.12 -15.44 -2.04
CA ILE A 278 -3.99 -16.31 -2.40
C ILE A 278 -2.98 -15.57 -3.29
N LEU A 279 -3.46 -14.95 -4.38
CA LEU A 279 -2.59 -14.24 -5.31
C LEU A 279 -1.90 -13.05 -4.64
N LEU A 280 -2.64 -12.20 -3.94
CA LEU A 280 -2.12 -10.97 -3.35
C LEU A 280 -1.22 -11.25 -2.15
N LEU A 281 -1.51 -12.28 -1.36
CA LEU A 281 -0.59 -12.74 -0.31
C LEU A 281 0.72 -13.24 -0.92
N TRP A 282 0.65 -14.01 -2.00
CA TRP A 282 1.84 -14.45 -2.74
C TRP A 282 2.63 -13.26 -3.29
N CYS A 283 1.98 -12.26 -3.89
CA CYS A 283 2.63 -11.02 -4.34
C CYS A 283 3.25 -10.26 -3.18
N TRP A 284 2.55 -10.18 -2.04
CA TRP A 284 3.03 -9.47 -0.87
C TRP A 284 4.29 -10.11 -0.31
N ILE A 285 4.33 -11.44 -0.23
CA ILE A 285 5.49 -12.22 0.23
C ILE A 285 6.65 -12.11 -0.76
N PHE A 286 6.47 -12.53 -2.01
CA PHE A 286 7.60 -12.72 -2.95
C PHE A 286 7.94 -11.48 -3.77
N GLY A 287 6.97 -10.60 -4.01
CA GLY A 287 7.18 -9.38 -4.78
C GLY A 287 7.49 -8.15 -3.93
N GLN A 288 6.92 -8.09 -2.73
CA GLN A 288 6.89 -6.89 -1.88
C GLN A 288 7.52 -7.11 -0.51
N ASP A 289 8.05 -8.31 -0.26
CA ASP A 289 8.77 -8.68 0.96
C ASP A 289 8.00 -8.39 2.26
N LEU A 290 6.69 -8.57 2.26
CA LEU A 290 5.79 -8.21 3.36
C LEU A 290 5.85 -6.73 3.78
N GLY A 291 6.34 -5.87 2.89
CA GLY A 291 6.60 -4.46 3.17
C GLY A 291 7.91 -4.17 3.92
N LEU A 292 8.81 -5.15 3.99
CA LEU A 292 10.15 -4.96 4.55
C LEU A 292 11.11 -4.34 3.54
N LEU A 293 10.76 -4.34 2.24
CA LEU A 293 11.49 -3.60 1.23
C LEU A 293 11.46 -2.09 1.59
N PRO A 294 12.59 -1.40 1.48
CA PRO A 294 12.64 0.03 1.74
C PRO A 294 11.75 0.80 0.74
N ALA A 295 11.05 1.82 1.23
CA ALA A 295 10.38 2.80 0.40
C ALA A 295 10.62 4.23 0.93
N MET A 296 10.66 5.18 0.01
CA MET A 296 10.57 6.62 0.29
C MET A 296 9.08 7.00 0.36
N GLY A 297 8.34 6.49 1.34
CA GLY A 297 6.88 6.62 1.38
C GLY A 297 6.25 5.64 2.36
N ALA A 298 5.12 5.06 1.97
CA ALA A 298 4.47 4.02 2.75
C ALA A 298 5.07 2.64 2.43
N ASN A 299 5.49 1.91 3.46
CA ASN A 299 6.23 0.65 3.34
C ASN A 299 5.33 -0.59 3.17
N LEU A 300 4.02 -0.52 3.39
CA LEU A 300 3.17 -1.72 3.39
C LEU A 300 2.87 -2.30 1.98
N TYR A 301 3.31 -1.59 0.93
CA TYR A 301 3.06 -1.89 -0.49
C TYR A 301 1.58 -2.04 -0.85
N SER A 302 1.34 -2.40 -2.11
CA SER A 302 0.03 -2.30 -2.75
C SER A 302 -0.86 -3.52 -2.51
N ALA A 303 -0.31 -4.71 -2.28
CA ALA A 303 -1.11 -5.94 -2.19
C ALA A 303 -2.22 -5.86 -1.11
N PRO A 304 -1.99 -5.32 0.09
CA PRO A 304 -3.06 -5.15 1.08
C PRO A 304 -4.17 -4.18 0.64
N LEU A 305 -3.85 -3.11 -0.10
CA LEU A 305 -4.84 -2.17 -0.63
C LEU A 305 -5.64 -2.76 -1.78
N TRP A 306 -4.98 -3.51 -2.68
CA TRP A 306 -5.66 -4.29 -3.71
C TRP A 306 -6.67 -5.25 -3.10
N PHE A 307 -6.28 -5.96 -2.04
CA PHE A 307 -7.16 -6.89 -1.36
C PHE A 307 -8.32 -6.18 -0.68
N LEU A 308 -8.06 -5.06 0.00
CA LEU A 308 -9.09 -4.25 0.64
C LEU A 308 -10.14 -3.76 -0.36
N LEU A 309 -9.71 -3.20 -1.50
CA LEU A 309 -10.60 -2.77 -2.58
C LEU A 309 -11.41 -3.93 -3.15
N THR A 310 -10.76 -5.09 -3.36
CA THR A 310 -11.44 -6.30 -3.83
C THR A 310 -12.50 -6.76 -2.84
N TRP A 311 -12.17 -6.79 -1.55
CA TRP A 311 -13.09 -7.21 -0.49
C TRP A 311 -14.32 -6.32 -0.44
N ILE A 312 -14.12 -5.01 -0.53
CA ILE A 312 -15.21 -4.05 -0.47
C ILE A 312 -16.08 -4.10 -1.73
N SER A 313 -15.48 -4.46 -2.88
CA SER A 313 -16.19 -4.63 -4.16
C SER A 313 -17.20 -5.77 -4.18
N VAL A 314 -17.04 -6.77 -3.29
CA VAL A 314 -17.90 -7.97 -3.22
C VAL A 314 -18.69 -8.08 -1.93
N GLY A 315 -18.49 -7.15 -0.99
CA GLY A 315 -19.15 -7.12 0.31
C GLY A 315 -20.61 -6.70 0.24
N ASP A 316 -21.40 -7.15 1.23
CA ASP A 316 -22.81 -6.79 1.38
C ASP A 316 -22.95 -5.28 1.66
N THR A 317 -23.39 -4.55 0.65
CA THR A 317 -23.56 -3.10 0.69
C THR A 317 -24.86 -2.66 1.34
N SER A 318 -25.79 -3.57 1.62
CA SER A 318 -27.10 -3.21 2.17
C SER A 318 -27.08 -3.03 3.70
N ARG A 319 -26.08 -3.61 4.39
CA ARG A 319 -25.97 -3.54 5.85
C ARG A 319 -25.41 -2.18 6.29
N LYS A 320 -26.27 -1.37 6.89
CA LYS A 320 -25.86 -0.20 7.69
C LYS A 320 -25.32 -0.68 9.04
N ILE A 321 -24.15 -0.18 9.44
CA ILE A 321 -23.60 -0.39 10.77
C ILE A 321 -23.94 0.84 11.59
N LYS A 322 -24.82 0.69 12.60
CA LYS A 322 -24.92 1.69 13.67
C LYS A 322 -23.56 1.75 14.36
N GLY A 323 -23.02 2.96 14.55
CA GLY A 323 -21.79 3.13 15.29
C GLY A 323 -21.97 2.50 16.66
N GLN A 324 -21.39 1.32 16.88
CA GLN A 324 -21.38 0.69 18.19
C GLN A 324 -20.51 1.56 19.09
N ARG A 325 -20.99 1.82 20.30
CA ARG A 325 -20.19 2.41 21.38
C ARG A 325 -19.04 1.43 21.62
N LEU A 326 -17.80 1.91 21.44
CA LEU A 326 -16.60 1.17 21.83
C LEU A 326 -16.40 1.29 23.33
#